data_AF-A0A932SZD4-F1
#
_entry.id   AF-A0A932SZD4-F1
#
_cell.length_a   1.000
_cell.length_b   1.000
_cell.length_c   1.000
_cell.angle_alpha   90.00
_cell.angle_beta   90.00
_cell.angle_gamma   90.00
#
_symmetry.space_group_name_H-M   'P 1'
#
loop_
_entity.id
_entity.type
_entity.pdbx_description
1 polymer ?
#
loop_
_entity_poly.entity_id
_entity_poly.type
_entity_poly.pdbx_seq_one_letter_code
_entity_poly.pdbx_strand_id
1 'polypeptide(L)'
;VDYKIEAEIIADGSGGSTGADTSFSKIASSSPSYDAENGKITKFKGKFTFKGTIQIQTKYAADSTATSLSCYGRGTTTTDVANRDITLGFHESCHRADYQAYLKANALPDPPTMTIGMKSDDYDKSAAAVSKAITKYYADMTADSIKKTDDVGFTLAKSNQTNSCYVHVVP
;
A
#
# COMPACT_ATOMS: atom_id res chain seq x y z
N VAL A 1 8.20 9.06 -21.47
CA VAL A 1 7.50 8.87 -20.18
C VAL A 1 7.67 10.12 -19.33
N ASP A 2 6.72 10.44 -18.47
CA ASP A 2 6.77 11.56 -17.51
C ASP A 2 6.56 11.01 -16.09
N TYR A 3 7.56 11.17 -15.22
CA TYR A 3 7.59 10.66 -13.85
C TYR A 3 7.64 11.82 -12.85
N LYS A 4 6.64 11.91 -11.96
CA LYS A 4 6.72 12.72 -10.74
C LYS A 4 6.03 11.97 -9.60
N ILE A 5 6.84 11.33 -8.77
CA ILE A 5 6.38 10.46 -7.70
C ILE A 5 7.13 10.81 -6.43
N GLU A 6 6.37 11.13 -5.39
CA GLU A 6 6.86 11.44 -4.06
C GLU A 6 6.15 10.52 -3.05
N ALA A 7 6.76 10.29 -1.89
CA ALA A 7 6.12 9.59 -0.78
C ALA A 7 6.19 10.46 0.46
N GLU A 8 5.08 10.58 1.18
CA GLU A 8 4.93 11.45 2.34
C GLU A 8 4.18 10.71 3.45
N ILE A 9 4.66 10.80 4.69
CA ILE A 9 3.86 10.43 5.86
C ILE A 9 3.08 11.68 6.26
N ILE A 10 1.75 11.58 6.28
CA ILE A 10 0.89 12.65 6.79
C ILE A 10 0.47 12.37 8.23
N ALA A 11 0.08 13.42 8.93
CA ALA A 11 -0.31 13.33 10.34
C ALA A 11 -1.48 12.36 10.55
N ASP A 12 -1.41 11.61 11.65
CA ASP A 12 -2.47 10.69 12.08
C ASP A 12 -3.82 11.46 12.20
N GLY A 13 -4.90 10.79 11.82
CA GLY A 13 -6.25 11.39 11.78
C GLY A 13 -7.29 10.57 12.53
N SER A 14 -8.52 11.10 12.54
CA SER A 14 -9.72 10.37 12.96
C SER A 14 -10.52 9.87 11.75
N GLY A 15 -11.43 8.91 12.00
CA GLY A 15 -12.34 8.37 10.98
C GLY A 15 -12.03 6.94 10.53
N GLY A 16 -11.29 6.17 11.33
CA GLY A 16 -11.23 4.72 11.18
C GLY A 16 -12.60 4.09 11.43
N SER A 17 -12.93 3.00 10.71
CA SER A 17 -14.22 2.31 10.85
C SER A 17 -14.30 1.42 12.08
N THR A 18 -13.19 0.77 12.45
CA THR A 18 -13.01 -0.06 13.66
C THR A 18 -11.53 -0.07 14.04
N GLY A 19 -11.17 0.25 15.29
CA GLY A 19 -9.77 0.22 15.75
C GLY A 19 -8.92 1.34 15.13
N ALA A 20 -7.82 0.98 14.47
CA ALA A 20 -7.03 1.90 13.65
C ALA A 20 -6.72 1.26 12.29
N ASP A 21 -6.45 2.10 11.30
CA ASP A 21 -6.04 1.68 9.95
C ASP A 21 -4.93 2.60 9.44
N THR A 22 -3.77 2.01 9.11
CA THR A 22 -2.74 2.67 8.33
C THR A 22 -2.88 2.32 6.86
N SER A 23 -3.21 3.32 6.05
CA SER A 23 -3.42 3.18 4.61
C SER A 23 -2.58 4.17 3.82
N PHE A 24 -2.60 4.02 2.49
CA PHE A 24 -1.85 4.86 1.57
C PHE A 24 -2.67 5.30 0.35
N SER A 25 -2.38 6.49 -0.19
CA SER A 25 -2.92 6.94 -1.47
C SER A 25 -2.20 6.25 -2.64
N LYS A 26 -2.91 6.09 -3.76
CA LYS A 26 -2.34 5.55 -5.01
C LYS A 26 -2.03 6.70 -5.96
N ILE A 27 -0.92 6.58 -6.69
CA ILE A 27 -0.59 7.55 -7.74
C ILE A 27 -1.53 7.37 -8.95
N ALA A 28 -1.70 8.44 -9.72
CA ALA A 28 -2.39 8.36 -11.00
C ALA A 28 -1.43 7.87 -12.08
N SER A 29 -1.91 6.96 -12.93
CA SER A 29 -1.22 6.52 -14.15
C SER A 29 -2.11 6.73 -15.36
N SER A 30 -1.54 7.17 -16.49
CA SER A 30 -2.28 7.26 -17.75
C SER A 30 -1.41 6.87 -18.94
N SER A 31 -2.03 6.12 -19.86
CA SER A 31 -1.45 5.79 -21.17
C SER A 31 -1.92 6.82 -22.21
N PRO A 32 -1.05 7.26 -23.13
CA PRO A 32 -1.44 8.22 -24.14
C PRO A 32 -2.44 7.59 -25.13
N SER A 33 -3.30 8.42 -25.70
CA SER A 33 -4.07 7.99 -26.87
C SER A 33 -3.17 7.94 -28.10
N TYR A 34 -3.66 7.36 -29.18
CA TYR A 34 -2.90 7.21 -30.43
C TYR A 34 -3.79 7.39 -31.66
N ASP A 35 -3.16 7.71 -32.78
CA ASP A 35 -3.72 7.53 -34.12
C ASP A 35 -3.22 6.21 -34.69
N ALA A 36 -4.07 5.52 -35.46
CA ALA A 36 -3.72 4.27 -36.11
C ALA A 36 -4.26 4.23 -37.54
N GLU A 37 -3.48 3.62 -38.43
CA GLU A 37 -3.86 3.31 -39.80
C GLU A 37 -3.54 1.84 -40.09
N ASN A 38 -4.46 1.13 -40.74
CA ASN A 38 -4.33 -0.29 -41.04
C ASN A 38 -3.96 -1.14 -39.79
N GLY A 39 -4.53 -0.80 -38.63
CA GLY A 39 -4.30 -1.50 -37.36
C GLY A 39 -2.94 -1.26 -36.72
N LYS A 40 -2.14 -0.30 -37.23
CA LYS A 40 -0.83 0.05 -36.69
C LYS A 40 -0.80 1.50 -36.22
N ILE A 41 -0.15 1.73 -35.09
CA ILE A 41 0.00 3.07 -34.51
C ILE A 41 0.89 3.92 -35.41
N THR A 42 0.39 5.09 -35.82
CA THR A 42 1.15 6.06 -36.62
C THR A 42 1.63 7.24 -35.78
N LYS A 43 0.98 7.51 -34.64
CA LYS A 43 1.31 8.62 -33.74
C LYS A 43 0.78 8.38 -32.33
N PHE A 44 1.57 8.71 -31.31
CA PHE A 44 1.09 8.85 -29.94
C PHE A 44 0.72 10.31 -29.63
N LYS A 45 -0.40 10.50 -28.95
CA LYS A 45 -0.89 11.79 -28.46
C LYS A 45 -0.55 11.94 -26.99
N GLY A 46 0.68 12.37 -26.74
CA GLY A 46 1.21 12.59 -25.39
C GLY A 46 2.18 11.50 -24.95
N LYS A 47 2.38 11.40 -23.64
CA LYS A 47 3.32 10.47 -23.01
C LYS A 47 2.57 9.64 -21.98
N PHE A 48 3.06 8.42 -21.72
CA PHE A 48 2.67 7.71 -20.50
C PHE A 48 3.11 8.53 -19.28
N THR A 49 2.24 8.64 -18.28
CA THR A 49 2.49 9.42 -17.06
C THR A 49 2.28 8.60 -15.81
N PHE A 50 3.16 8.82 -14.83
CA PHE A 50 2.96 8.50 -13.42
C PHE A 50 3.05 9.78 -12.60
N LYS A 51 1.96 10.18 -11.96
CA LYS A 51 1.88 11.44 -11.22
C LYS A 51 1.17 11.26 -9.90
N GLY A 52 1.78 11.81 -8.85
CA GLY A 52 1.16 11.97 -7.55
C GLY A 52 2.12 11.75 -6.40
N THR A 53 1.59 11.94 -5.19
CA THR A 53 2.30 11.67 -3.94
C THR A 53 1.59 10.51 -3.25
N ILE A 54 2.35 9.47 -2.90
CA ILE A 54 1.87 8.38 -2.04
C ILE A 54 1.87 8.91 -0.61
N GLN A 55 0.70 9.20 -0.09
CA GLN A 55 0.48 9.68 1.26
C GLN A 55 0.15 8.50 2.14
N ILE A 56 0.94 8.26 3.18
CA ILE A 56 0.71 7.21 4.18
C ILE A 56 0.11 7.86 5.43
N GLN A 57 -1.01 7.33 5.92
CA GLN A 57 -1.73 7.87 7.07
C GLN A 57 -2.31 6.78 7.95
N THR A 58 -2.18 6.95 9.26
CA THR A 58 -2.96 6.20 10.25
C THR A 58 -4.22 6.96 10.61
N LYS A 59 -5.38 6.29 10.61
CA LYS A 59 -6.64 6.83 11.13
C LYS A 59 -7.18 5.96 12.25
N TYR A 60 -7.50 6.58 13.38
CA TYR A 60 -8.12 5.90 14.51
C TYR A 60 -9.65 6.04 14.47
N ALA A 61 -10.35 5.00 14.89
CA ALA A 61 -11.77 5.01 15.17
C ALA A 61 -12.08 5.86 16.41
N ALA A 62 -13.35 6.22 16.60
CA ALA A 62 -13.76 7.18 17.62
C ALA A 62 -13.40 6.77 19.07
N ASP A 63 -13.32 5.48 19.34
CA ASP A 63 -13.03 4.88 20.65
C ASP A 63 -11.58 4.37 20.78
N SER A 64 -10.75 4.61 19.76
CA SER A 64 -9.39 4.10 19.67
C SER A 64 -8.40 5.25 19.56
N THR A 65 -7.22 5.08 20.15
CA THR A 65 -6.17 6.10 20.16
C THR A 65 -4.81 5.44 19.98
N ALA A 66 -3.78 6.24 19.68
CA ALA A 66 -2.40 5.76 19.62
C ALA A 66 -1.92 5.10 20.92
N THR A 67 -2.55 5.41 22.06
CA THR A 67 -2.24 4.84 23.38
C THR A 67 -3.10 3.63 23.75
N SER A 68 -4.14 3.32 22.99
CA SER A 68 -4.91 2.08 23.18
C SER A 68 -3.99 0.87 23.04
N LEU A 69 -4.30 -0.25 23.70
CA LEU A 69 -3.50 -1.48 23.56
C LEU A 69 -3.72 -2.11 22.20
N SER A 70 -2.66 -2.66 21.61
CA SER A 70 -2.75 -3.46 20.39
C SER A 70 -3.42 -4.81 20.71
N CYS A 71 -4.44 -5.17 19.95
CA CYS A 71 -5.15 -6.44 20.15
C CYS A 71 -4.47 -7.63 19.48
N TYR A 72 -3.65 -7.40 18.45
CA TYR A 72 -3.04 -8.44 17.64
C TYR A 72 -1.75 -7.94 16.96
N GLY A 73 -1.00 -8.84 16.33
CA GLY A 73 0.15 -8.45 15.52
C GLY A 73 1.29 -7.87 16.35
N ARG A 74 2.00 -6.88 15.78
CA ARG A 74 2.98 -6.08 16.52
C ARG A 74 2.33 -5.39 17.69
N GLY A 75 3.06 -5.39 18.79
CA GLY A 75 2.56 -5.06 20.12
C GLY A 75 2.15 -6.26 20.94
N THR A 76 2.00 -7.45 20.34
CA THR A 76 1.63 -8.69 21.06
C THR A 76 2.72 -9.76 21.04
N THR A 77 3.84 -9.52 20.35
CA THR A 77 4.98 -10.44 20.40
C THR A 77 5.67 -10.38 21.76
N THR A 78 6.36 -11.44 22.18
CA THR A 78 7.10 -11.46 23.45
C THR A 78 8.10 -10.31 23.55
N THR A 79 8.77 -9.97 22.45
CA THR A 79 9.72 -8.85 22.38
C THR A 79 9.02 -7.51 22.54
N ASP A 80 7.91 -7.29 21.83
CA ASP A 80 7.18 -6.03 21.93
C ASP A 80 6.63 -5.84 23.37
N VAL A 81 6.10 -6.90 23.98
CA VAL A 81 5.63 -6.87 25.39
C VAL A 81 6.77 -6.57 26.35
N ALA A 82 7.93 -7.21 26.19
CA ALA A 82 9.10 -6.97 27.03
C ALA A 82 9.62 -5.52 26.92
N ASN A 83 9.54 -4.94 25.73
CA ASN A 83 9.95 -3.56 25.46
C ASN A 83 8.88 -2.51 25.83
N ARG A 84 7.67 -2.95 26.20
CA ARG A 84 6.48 -2.10 26.40
C ARG A 84 6.00 -1.38 25.13
N ASP A 85 6.33 -1.95 23.97
CA ASP A 85 5.87 -1.50 22.66
C ASP A 85 4.47 -2.05 22.35
N ILE A 86 3.51 -1.91 23.26
CA ILE A 86 2.26 -2.68 23.26
C ILE A 86 1.04 -1.93 22.72
N THR A 87 1.21 -0.70 22.25
CA THR A 87 0.10 0.17 21.88
C THR A 87 -0.31 0.01 20.42
N LEU A 88 -1.53 0.42 20.10
CA LEU A 88 -2.04 0.53 18.76
C LEU A 88 -1.20 1.53 17.94
N GLY A 89 -0.77 2.64 18.54
CA GLY A 89 0.13 3.58 17.87
C GLY A 89 1.47 2.94 17.45
N PHE A 90 2.01 2.02 18.27
CA PHE A 90 3.19 1.25 17.90
C PHE A 90 2.89 0.29 16.74
N HIS A 91 1.80 -0.46 16.81
CA HIS A 91 1.34 -1.35 15.75
C HIS A 91 1.21 -0.60 14.41
N GLU A 92 0.49 0.51 14.40
CA GLU A 92 0.30 1.36 13.21
C GLU A 92 1.61 2.00 12.72
N SER A 93 2.55 2.29 13.62
CA SER A 93 3.89 2.76 13.21
C SER A 93 4.69 1.68 12.48
N CYS A 94 4.46 0.40 12.78
CA CYS A 94 5.07 -0.73 12.06
C CYS A 94 4.53 -0.82 10.63
N HIS A 95 3.21 -0.69 10.43
CA HIS A 95 2.63 -0.61 9.09
C HIS A 95 3.21 0.53 8.26
N ARG A 96 3.36 1.72 8.86
CA ARG A 96 4.00 2.86 8.19
C ARG A 96 5.42 2.54 7.74
N ALA A 97 6.22 1.95 8.63
CA ALA A 97 7.59 1.57 8.34
C ALA A 97 7.67 0.49 7.24
N ASP A 98 6.75 -0.48 7.25
CA ASP A 98 6.65 -1.52 6.23
C ASP A 98 6.36 -0.94 4.85
N TYR A 99 5.37 -0.05 4.72
CA TYR A 99 5.08 0.61 3.45
C TYR A 99 6.25 1.43 2.93
N GLN A 100 6.93 2.18 3.81
CA GLN A 100 8.13 2.92 3.42
C GLN A 100 9.26 2.00 2.97
N ALA A 101 9.46 0.87 3.65
CA ALA A 101 10.46 -0.12 3.28
C ALA A 101 10.13 -0.76 1.92
N TYR A 102 8.85 -1.10 1.68
CA TYR A 102 8.40 -1.66 0.42
C TYR A 102 8.63 -0.69 -0.75
N LEU A 103 8.26 0.59 -0.58
CA LEU A 103 8.46 1.62 -1.61
C LEU A 103 9.95 1.86 -1.93
N LYS A 104 10.83 1.72 -0.94
CA LYS A 104 12.29 1.83 -1.14
C LYS A 104 12.89 0.61 -1.85
N ALA A 105 12.39 -0.58 -1.54
CA ALA A 105 12.94 -1.84 -2.04
C ALA A 105 12.37 -2.27 -3.40
N ASN A 106 11.16 -1.80 -3.77
CA ASN A 106 10.46 -2.24 -4.95
C ASN A 106 10.20 -1.07 -5.90
N ALA A 107 10.79 -1.11 -7.08
CA ALA A 107 10.49 -0.17 -8.14
C ALA A 107 9.03 -0.32 -8.61
N LEU A 108 8.43 0.79 -9.04
CA LEU A 108 7.12 0.75 -9.69
C LEU A 108 7.18 0.00 -11.02
N PRO A 109 6.05 -0.54 -11.49
CA PRO A 109 5.99 -1.22 -12.78
C PRO A 109 6.47 -0.35 -13.94
N ASP A 110 7.13 -0.98 -14.89
CA ASP A 110 7.58 -0.35 -16.12
C ASP A 110 6.41 0.22 -16.93
N PRO A 111 6.65 1.29 -17.70
CA PRO A 111 5.65 1.88 -18.59
C PRO A 111 5.33 0.90 -19.74
N PRO A 112 4.16 1.05 -20.39
CA PRO A 112 3.81 0.18 -21.50
C PRO A 112 4.77 0.37 -22.68
N THR A 113 4.99 -0.69 -23.44
CA THR A 113 5.76 -0.62 -24.69
C THR A 113 5.05 0.29 -25.67
N MET A 114 5.77 1.29 -26.19
CA MET A 114 5.23 2.31 -27.09
C MET A 114 6.16 2.53 -28.28
N THR A 115 5.81 1.98 -29.44
CA THR A 115 6.60 2.14 -30.67
C THR A 115 5.71 2.48 -31.85
N ILE A 116 6.08 3.49 -32.63
CA ILE A 116 5.39 3.77 -33.90
C ILE A 116 5.52 2.55 -34.83
N GLY A 117 4.42 2.16 -35.45
CA GLY A 117 4.31 0.97 -36.30
C GLY A 117 3.89 -0.31 -35.56
N MET A 118 3.81 -0.29 -34.22
CA MET A 118 3.26 -1.43 -33.47
C MET A 118 1.76 -1.59 -33.73
N LYS A 119 1.23 -2.81 -33.58
CA LYS A 119 -0.22 -3.02 -33.68
C LYS A 119 -0.94 -2.35 -32.51
N SER A 120 -2.10 -1.76 -32.77
CA SER A 120 -2.98 -1.18 -31.74
C SER A 120 -3.28 -2.18 -30.63
N ASP A 121 -3.61 -3.42 -30.99
CA ASP A 121 -3.96 -4.48 -30.04
C ASP A 121 -2.79 -4.85 -29.11
N ASP A 122 -1.55 -4.79 -29.62
CA ASP A 122 -0.37 -5.09 -28.82
C ASP A 122 -0.10 -3.95 -27.81
N TYR A 123 -0.37 -2.71 -28.20
CA TYR A 123 -0.30 -1.56 -27.30
C TYR A 123 -1.37 -1.65 -26.20
N ASP A 124 -2.62 -1.92 -26.57
CA ASP A 124 -3.72 -2.02 -25.62
C ASP A 124 -3.48 -3.14 -24.59
N LYS A 125 -2.95 -4.28 -25.03
CA LYS A 125 -2.49 -5.36 -24.13
C LYS A 125 -1.38 -4.90 -23.20
N SER A 126 -0.38 -4.18 -23.72
CA SER A 126 0.72 -3.67 -22.90
C SER A 126 0.23 -2.65 -21.86
N ALA A 127 -0.65 -1.73 -22.24
CA ALA A 127 -1.27 -0.76 -21.33
C ALA A 127 -2.10 -1.46 -20.24
N ALA A 128 -2.88 -2.47 -20.60
CA ALA A 128 -3.66 -3.27 -19.65
C ALA A 128 -2.75 -4.06 -18.70
N ALA A 129 -1.63 -4.61 -19.19
CA ALA A 129 -0.67 -5.32 -18.36
C ALA A 129 -0.03 -4.40 -17.29
N VAL A 130 0.34 -3.18 -17.66
CA VAL A 130 0.89 -2.20 -16.71
C VAL A 130 -0.15 -1.79 -15.67
N SER A 131 -1.40 -1.55 -16.07
CA SER A 131 -2.50 -1.26 -15.13
C SER A 131 -2.70 -2.38 -14.09
N LYS A 132 -2.66 -3.63 -14.53
CA LYS A 132 -2.71 -4.80 -13.63
C LYS A 132 -1.48 -4.88 -12.73
N ALA A 133 -0.29 -4.61 -13.26
CA ALA A 133 0.96 -4.61 -12.49
C ALA A 133 0.94 -3.54 -11.39
N ILE A 134 0.40 -2.35 -11.65
CA ILE A 134 0.25 -1.28 -10.64
C ILE A 134 -0.73 -1.71 -9.55
N THR A 135 -1.86 -2.30 -9.94
CA THR A 135 -2.83 -2.83 -8.97
C THR A 135 -2.20 -3.89 -8.08
N LYS A 136 -1.43 -4.81 -8.69
CA LYS A 136 -0.68 -5.84 -7.98
C LYS A 136 0.40 -5.26 -7.07
N TYR A 137 1.17 -4.27 -7.51
CA TYR A 137 2.20 -3.61 -6.70
C TYR A 137 1.64 -3.11 -5.37
N TYR A 138 0.50 -2.42 -5.39
CA TYR A 138 -0.14 -1.94 -4.17
C TYR A 138 -0.75 -3.06 -3.32
N ALA A 139 -1.32 -4.10 -3.94
CA ALA A 139 -1.82 -5.26 -3.21
C ALA A 139 -0.70 -6.02 -2.50
N ASP A 140 0.44 -6.18 -3.17
CA ASP A 140 1.64 -6.83 -2.64
C ASP A 140 2.24 -5.99 -1.49
N MET A 141 2.22 -4.66 -1.61
CA MET A 141 2.65 -3.76 -0.53
C MET A 141 1.77 -3.91 0.73
N THR A 142 0.45 -3.98 0.56
CA THR A 142 -0.48 -4.26 1.67
C THR A 142 -0.22 -5.65 2.26
N ALA A 143 -0.09 -6.68 1.43
CA ALA A 143 0.14 -8.05 1.88
C ALA A 143 1.48 -8.21 2.63
N ASP A 144 2.54 -7.52 2.18
CA ASP A 144 3.83 -7.51 2.85
C ASP A 144 3.75 -6.89 4.25
N SER A 145 3.01 -5.79 4.40
CA SER A 145 2.81 -5.16 5.70
C SER A 145 1.92 -6.00 6.64
N ILE A 146 0.82 -6.58 6.15
CA ILE A 146 0.00 -7.53 6.94
C ILE A 146 0.86 -8.68 7.46
N LYS A 147 1.70 -9.26 6.61
CA LYS A 147 2.56 -10.38 6.99
C LYS A 147 3.56 -10.02 8.10
N LYS A 148 4.08 -8.79 8.09
CA LYS A 148 5.10 -8.32 9.05
C LYS A 148 4.50 -7.74 10.32
N THR A 149 3.32 -7.15 10.22
CA THR A 149 2.70 -6.40 11.30
C THR A 149 1.50 -7.13 11.92
N ASP A 150 0.60 -7.72 11.13
CA ASP A 150 -0.64 -8.34 11.66
C ASP A 150 -0.50 -9.83 11.96
N ASP A 151 0.31 -10.53 11.16
CA ASP A 151 0.46 -11.98 11.20
C ASP A 151 1.66 -12.45 12.04
N VAL A 152 1.99 -11.68 13.08
CA VAL A 152 3.00 -12.01 14.08
C VAL A 152 2.41 -11.96 15.49
N GLY A 153 3.07 -12.61 16.47
CA GLY A 153 2.57 -12.65 17.84
C GLY A 153 1.19 -13.30 17.94
N PHE A 154 0.24 -12.62 18.58
CA PHE A 154 -1.18 -12.98 18.51
C PHE A 154 -1.78 -12.44 17.22
N THR A 155 -1.81 -13.27 16.18
CA THR A 155 -2.18 -12.83 14.81
C THR A 155 -3.61 -12.30 14.69
N LEU A 156 -3.87 -11.42 13.71
CA LEU A 156 -5.22 -10.99 13.35
C LEU A 156 -6.17 -12.17 13.06
N ALA A 157 -5.70 -13.18 12.32
CA ALA A 157 -6.49 -14.37 12.03
C ALA A 157 -6.97 -15.08 13.31
N LYS A 158 -6.08 -15.18 14.31
CA LYS A 158 -6.42 -15.74 15.63
C LYS A 158 -7.41 -14.86 16.38
N SER A 159 -7.19 -13.54 16.41
CA SER A 159 -8.13 -12.57 17.01
C SER A 159 -9.54 -12.69 16.45
N ASN A 160 -9.65 -12.80 15.12
CA ASN A 160 -10.93 -12.98 14.42
C ASN A 160 -11.57 -14.34 14.73
N GLN A 161 -10.77 -15.41 14.72
CA GLN A 161 -11.27 -16.76 15.01
C GLN A 161 -11.81 -16.89 16.43
N THR A 162 -11.16 -16.27 17.41
CA THR A 162 -11.54 -16.35 18.83
C THR A 162 -12.49 -15.24 19.26
N ASN A 163 -12.72 -14.24 18.39
CA ASN A 163 -13.43 -13.01 18.71
C ASN A 163 -12.90 -12.37 20.01
N SER A 164 -11.58 -12.33 20.17
CA SER A 164 -10.93 -11.84 21.38
C SER A 164 -9.59 -11.14 21.09
N CYS A 165 -9.24 -10.17 21.92
CA CYS A 165 -7.93 -9.51 21.88
C CYS A 165 -6.88 -10.29 22.68
N TYR A 166 -5.61 -10.06 22.34
CA TYR A 166 -4.49 -10.44 23.18
C TYR A 166 -4.60 -9.78 24.57
N VAL A 167 -4.38 -10.57 25.62
CA VAL A 167 -4.37 -10.09 27.00
C VAL A 167 -2.93 -9.77 27.39
N HIS A 168 -2.64 -8.48 27.51
CA HIS A 168 -1.33 -8.00 27.95
C HIS A 168 -1.15 -8.30 29.43
N VAL A 169 -0.20 -9.19 29.75
CA VAL A 169 0.24 -9.43 31.13
C VAL A 169 1.59 -8.74 31.28
N VAL A 170 1.56 -7.52 31.81
CA VAL A 170 2.78 -6.74 32.09
C VAL A 170 3.21 -7.07 33.53
N PRO A 171 4.42 -7.64 33.76
CA PRO A 171 4.94 -7.89 35.10
C PRO A 171 5.25 -6.61 35.88
#